data_AF-A0A7C7PYH6-F1
#
_entry.id   AF-A0A7C7PYH6-F1
#
_cell.length_a   1.000
_cell.length_b   1.000
_cell.length_c   1.000
_cell.angle_alpha   90.00
_cell.angle_beta   90.00
_cell.angle_gamma   90.00
#
_symmetry.space_group_name_H-M   'P 1'
#
loop_
_entity.id
_entity.type
_entity.pdbx_description
1 polymer ?
#
loop_
_entity_poly.entity_id
_entity_poly.type
_entity_poly.pdbx_seq_one_letter_code
_entity_poly.pdbx_strand_id
1 'polypeptide(L)'
;RGVGNGISLIIFAGIVANLPLALFEVLELGRVGSLSALVIVLLLVGSIAVVAFIVFVERAQRRIVVQYPKRQVGNKMFGGEASHLPLKLNPSGVIPVIFASSLLLLPLTVAGFSGGGGPEWLAWLTATLGPGQPLYLALYAAMIIFFAFFYTGIVFNPDDTADNLKKHGGFIPGIRPGKNTADYLRRIMTRLGTVGALYLAFVALMPEILRSEYAIPFYFGGTSLLIVVTVTMDTVGQIHAHLLAQQYEGLIKKSRLKGRRG
;
A
#
# COMPACT_ATOMS: atom_id res chain seq x y z
N ARG A 1 -17.26 15.98 -4.30
CA ARG A 1 -15.84 15.62 -4.49
C ARG A 1 -15.70 14.18 -4.00
N GLY A 2 -15.18 13.26 -4.81
CA GLY A 2 -15.08 11.84 -4.45
C GLY A 2 -14.17 11.61 -3.25
N VAL A 3 -14.30 10.43 -2.63
CA VAL A 3 -13.42 9.96 -1.55
C VAL A 3 -12.43 8.97 -2.16
N GLY A 4 -11.14 9.05 -1.83
CA GLY A 4 -10.12 8.14 -2.34
C GLY A 4 -9.34 8.66 -3.55
N ASN A 5 -8.31 7.89 -3.96
CA ASN A 5 -7.64 8.07 -5.24
C ASN A 5 -8.49 7.40 -6.34
N GLY A 6 -8.97 8.18 -7.31
CA GLY A 6 -9.92 7.72 -8.34
C GLY A 6 -9.39 6.55 -9.18
N ILE A 7 -8.10 6.56 -9.53
CA ILE A 7 -7.48 5.48 -10.31
C ILE A 7 -7.50 4.16 -9.51
N SER A 8 -7.16 4.23 -8.22
CA SER A 8 -7.15 3.07 -7.34
C SER A 8 -8.54 2.47 -7.13
N LEU A 9 -9.58 3.32 -7.05
CA LEU A 9 -10.96 2.87 -6.94
C LEU A 9 -11.50 2.20 -8.20
N ILE A 10 -11.08 2.66 -9.39
CA ILE A 10 -11.44 2.01 -10.65
C ILE A 10 -10.85 0.60 -10.71
N ILE A 11 -9.57 0.44 -10.37
CA ILE A 11 -8.89 -0.87 -10.34
C ILE A 11 -9.56 -1.77 -9.29
N PHE A 12 -9.83 -1.24 -8.09
CA PHE A 12 -10.54 -1.95 -7.04
C PHE A 12 -11.91 -2.47 -7.50
N ALA A 13 -12.72 -1.62 -8.13
CA ALA A 13 -14.03 -2.01 -8.61
C ALA A 13 -13.95 -3.11 -9.68
N GLY A 14 -12.95 -3.03 -10.58
CA GLY A 14 -12.68 -4.08 -11.57
C GLY A 14 -12.32 -5.42 -10.95
N ILE A 15 -11.51 -5.44 -9.89
CA ILE A 15 -11.15 -6.68 -9.19
C ILE A 15 -12.36 -7.25 -8.45
N VAL A 16 -13.08 -6.40 -7.70
CA VAL A 16 -14.23 -6.83 -6.88
C VAL A 16 -15.38 -7.33 -7.74
N ALA A 17 -15.61 -6.75 -8.92
CA ALA A 17 -16.64 -7.22 -9.85
C ALA A 17 -16.39 -8.66 -10.35
N ASN A 18 -15.14 -9.09 -10.41
CA ASN A 18 -14.76 -10.45 -10.86
C ASN A 18 -14.66 -11.47 -9.72
N LEU A 19 -14.69 -11.04 -8.45
CA LEU A 19 -14.63 -11.96 -7.30
C LEU A 19 -15.78 -12.97 -7.24
N PRO A 20 -17.05 -12.61 -7.50
CA PRO A 20 -18.14 -13.58 -7.48
C PRO A 20 -17.97 -14.69 -8.52
N LEU A 21 -17.57 -14.33 -9.74
CA LEU A 21 -17.29 -15.27 -10.84
C LEU A 21 -16.18 -16.26 -10.45
N ALA A 22 -15.07 -15.75 -9.91
CA ALA A 22 -13.97 -16.58 -9.43
C ALA A 22 -14.38 -17.57 -8.32
N LEU A 23 -15.28 -17.16 -7.41
CA LEU A 23 -15.81 -18.06 -6.39
C LEU A 23 -16.66 -19.18 -6.99
N PHE A 24 -17.49 -18.87 -8.00
CA PHE A 24 -18.28 -19.89 -8.69
C PHE A 24 -17.40 -20.90 -9.44
N GLU A 25 -16.34 -20.44 -10.11
CA GLU A 25 -15.40 -21.33 -10.81
C GLU A 25 -14.69 -22.29 -9.85
N VAL A 26 -14.23 -21.82 -8.68
CA VAL A 26 -13.60 -22.67 -7.67
C VAL A 26 -14.59 -23.72 -7.12
N LEU A 27 -15.84 -23.34 -6.90
CA LEU A 27 -16.89 -24.25 -6.45
C LEU A 27 -17.27 -25.29 -7.53
N GLU A 28 -17.26 -24.89 -8.80
CA GLU A 28 -17.51 -25.77 -9.93
C GLU A 28 -16.37 -26.78 -10.14
N LEU A 29 -15.11 -26.34 -10.03
CA LEU A 29 -13.93 -27.22 -10.02
C LEU A 29 -14.00 -28.24 -8.87
N GLY A 30 -14.48 -27.81 -7.69
CA GLY A 30 -14.77 -28.72 -6.59
C GLY A 30 -15.89 -29.71 -6.87
N ARG A 31 -16.95 -29.30 -7.59
CA ARG A 31 -18.07 -30.16 -7.98
C ARG A 31 -17.69 -31.19 -9.04
N VAL A 32 -16.85 -30.82 -10.00
CA VAL A 32 -16.33 -31.70 -11.07
C VAL A 32 -15.29 -32.70 -10.51
N GLY A 33 -14.80 -32.46 -9.28
CA GLY A 33 -13.83 -33.34 -8.61
C GLY A 33 -12.38 -33.14 -9.09
N SER A 34 -12.11 -32.10 -9.86
CA SER A 34 -10.75 -31.74 -10.30
C SER A 34 -9.90 -31.15 -9.17
N LEU A 35 -10.55 -30.59 -8.15
CA LEU A 35 -9.92 -30.16 -6.90
C LEU A 35 -10.49 -30.94 -5.72
N SER A 36 -9.61 -31.50 -4.88
CA SER A 36 -10.06 -32.13 -3.64
C SER A 36 -10.69 -31.10 -2.70
N ALA A 37 -11.73 -31.50 -1.97
CA ALA A 37 -12.38 -30.64 -0.98
C ALA A 37 -11.39 -30.10 0.06
N LEU A 38 -10.34 -30.86 0.38
CA LEU A 38 -9.27 -30.46 1.30
C LEU A 38 -8.46 -29.28 0.74
N VAL A 39 -8.12 -29.30 -0.55
CA VAL A 39 -7.38 -28.20 -1.22
C VAL A 39 -8.22 -26.92 -1.25
N ILE A 40 -9.54 -27.02 -1.48
CA ILE A 40 -10.44 -25.86 -1.47
C ILE A 40 -10.50 -25.22 -0.07
N VAL A 41 -10.63 -26.03 0.98
CA VAL A 41 -10.62 -25.53 2.37
C VAL A 41 -9.28 -24.90 2.72
N LEU A 42 -8.16 -25.55 2.35
CA LEU A 42 -6.81 -25.03 2.56
C LEU A 42 -6.61 -23.67 1.88
N LEU A 43 -7.09 -23.53 0.64
CA LEU A 43 -7.01 -22.32 -0.16
C LEU A 43 -7.82 -21.17 0.46
N LEU A 44 -9.02 -21.46 0.97
CA LEU A 44 -9.90 -20.47 1.60
C LEU A 44 -9.30 -19.98 2.93
N VAL A 45 -8.80 -20.90 3.76
CA VAL A 45 -8.08 -20.57 5.00
C VAL A 45 -6.80 -19.80 4.70
N GLY A 46 -6.03 -20.22 3.69
CA GLY A 46 -4.82 -19.54 3.23
C GLY A 46 -5.10 -18.11 2.78
N SER A 47 -6.16 -17.89 1.99
CA SER A 47 -6.58 -16.56 1.56
C SER A 47 -6.88 -15.63 2.73
N ILE A 48 -7.61 -16.12 3.74
CA ILE A 48 -7.91 -15.35 4.97
C ILE A 48 -6.62 -15.05 5.74
N ALA A 49 -5.72 -16.01 5.88
CA ALA A 49 -4.44 -15.83 6.55
C ALA A 49 -3.58 -14.76 5.86
N VAL A 50 -3.54 -14.77 4.53
CA VAL A 50 -2.83 -13.76 3.71
C VAL A 50 -3.46 -12.39 3.89
N VAL A 51 -4.79 -12.27 3.86
CA VAL A 51 -5.47 -11.00 4.12
C VAL A 51 -5.16 -10.49 5.53
N ALA A 52 -5.22 -11.35 6.54
CA ALA A 52 -4.88 -10.99 7.92
C ALA A 52 -3.42 -10.53 8.04
N PHE A 53 -2.50 -11.22 7.36
CA PHE A 53 -1.09 -10.84 7.29
C PHE A 53 -0.89 -9.47 6.63
N ILE A 54 -1.53 -9.21 5.48
CA ILE A 54 -1.48 -7.91 4.81
C ILE A 54 -2.01 -6.82 5.74
N VAL A 55 -3.18 -7.01 6.36
CA VAL A 55 -3.77 -6.02 7.28
C VAL A 55 -2.85 -5.75 8.48
N PHE A 56 -2.22 -6.79 9.03
CA PHE A 56 -1.27 -6.64 10.15
C PHE A 56 -0.07 -5.77 9.75
N VAL A 57 0.53 -6.05 8.59
CA VAL A 57 1.69 -5.32 8.09
C VAL A 57 1.32 -3.89 7.68
N GLU A 58 0.18 -3.69 7.03
CA GLU A 58 -0.27 -2.37 6.58
C GLU A 58 -0.67 -1.44 7.74
N ARG A 59 -1.14 -2.02 8.86
CA ARG A 59 -1.39 -1.27 10.10
C ARG A 59 -0.13 -1.01 10.91
N ALA A 60 0.99 -1.65 10.59
CA ALA A 60 2.25 -1.45 11.30
C ALA A 60 2.78 -0.03 11.04
N GLN A 61 2.96 0.71 12.12
CA GLN A 61 3.49 2.07 12.10
C GLN A 61 4.58 2.22 13.14
N ARG A 62 5.67 2.88 12.75
CA ARG A 62 6.71 3.32 13.67
C ARG A 62 6.37 4.73 14.15
N ARG A 63 6.09 4.86 15.44
CA ARG A 63 5.79 6.15 16.07
C ARG A 63 7.10 6.84 16.48
N ILE A 64 7.39 7.99 15.89
CA ILE A 64 8.52 8.84 16.29
C ILE A 64 7.97 9.93 17.21
N VAL A 65 8.45 9.99 18.45
CA VAL A 65 8.01 11.02 19.40
C VAL A 65 8.59 12.37 19.01
N VAL A 66 7.71 13.37 18.88
CA VAL A 66 8.04 14.77 18.62
C VAL A 66 7.57 15.57 19.82
N GLN A 67 8.44 16.44 20.31
CA GLN A 67 8.10 17.37 21.38
C GLN A 67 7.95 18.77 20.82
N TYR A 68 6.89 19.46 21.27
CA TYR A 68 6.70 20.87 21.04
C TYR A 68 7.05 21.60 22.35
N PRO A 69 8.02 22.54 22.34
CA PRO A 69 8.44 23.23 23.54
C PRO A 69 7.27 24.02 24.11
N LYS A 70 7.14 24.00 25.44
CA LYS A 70 6.15 24.79 26.16
C LYS A 70 6.40 26.26 25.88
N ARG A 71 5.38 26.98 25.40
CA ARG A 71 5.44 28.42 25.27
C ARG A 71 4.73 29.01 26.48
N GLN A 72 5.48 29.73 27.31
CA GLN A 72 4.89 30.54 28.36
C GLN A 72 4.35 31.81 27.72
N VAL A 73 3.03 31.99 27.77
CA VAL A 73 2.37 33.22 27.34
C VAL A 73 1.71 33.82 28.59
N GLY A 74 2.31 34.87 29.14
CA GLY A 74 1.94 35.44 30.44
C GLY A 74 2.25 34.50 31.61
N ASN A 75 1.33 34.40 32.59
CA ASN A 75 1.47 33.54 33.77
C ASN A 75 0.99 32.08 33.57
N LYS A 76 0.63 31.70 32.35
CA LYS A 76 0.13 30.35 32.04
C LYS A 76 1.06 29.66 31.05
N MET A 77 1.55 28.48 31.42
CA MET A 77 2.24 27.59 30.49
C MET A 77 1.22 26.96 29.55
N PHE A 78 1.35 27.23 28.25
CA PHE A 78 0.59 26.54 27.20
C PHE A 78 1.51 25.59 26.43
N GLY A 79 1.00 24.39 26.15
CA GLY A 79 1.69 23.38 25.35
C GLY A 79 2.57 22.42 26.14
N GLY A 80 3.39 21.66 25.42
CA GLY A 80 4.24 20.60 25.96
C GLY A 80 3.66 19.19 25.85
N GLU A 81 2.61 18.98 25.06
CA GLU A 81 2.18 17.62 24.74
C GLU A 81 3.19 16.98 23.78
N ALA A 82 3.62 15.77 24.15
CA ALA A 82 4.35 14.90 23.26
C ALA A 82 3.39 14.43 22.16
N SER A 83 3.70 14.79 20.92
CA SER A 83 3.02 14.24 19.76
C SER A 83 3.85 13.08 19.20
N HIS A 84 3.27 12.32 18.29
CA HIS A 84 4.00 11.32 17.52
C HIS A 84 3.81 11.57 16.04
N LEU A 85 4.90 11.50 15.28
CA LEU A 85 4.88 11.42 13.84
C LEU A 85 4.79 9.93 13.46
N PRO A 86 3.64 9.45 12.96
CA PRO A 86 3.50 8.06 12.54
C PRO A 86 4.17 7.85 11.18
N LEU A 87 5.17 6.98 11.11
CA LEU A 87 5.72 6.49 9.86
C LEU A 87 5.17 5.11 9.57
N LYS A 88 4.35 4.98 8.52
CA LYS A 88 3.90 3.67 8.04
C LYS A 88 5.09 2.87 7.48
N LEU A 89 5.00 1.54 7.52
CA LEU A 89 6.01 0.66 6.92
C LEU A 89 6.11 0.88 5.40
N ASN A 90 4.96 1.12 4.77
CA ASN A 90 4.86 1.42 3.35
C ASN A 90 4.00 2.67 3.10
N PRO A 91 4.62 3.85 3.00
CA PRO A 91 3.90 5.07 2.64
C PRO A 91 3.42 5.09 1.18
N SER A 92 3.98 4.20 0.34
CA SER A 92 3.67 4.10 -1.09
C SER A 92 2.39 3.31 -1.40
N GLY A 93 1.88 2.56 -0.42
CA GLY A 93 0.74 1.67 -0.60
C GLY A 93 0.97 0.67 -1.75
N VAL A 94 -0.04 0.51 -2.61
CA VAL A 94 -0.05 -0.52 -3.66
C VAL A 94 0.48 -0.05 -5.01
N ILE A 95 0.69 1.25 -5.16
CA ILE A 95 1.05 1.88 -6.43
C ILE A 95 2.31 1.23 -7.06
N PRO A 96 3.37 0.91 -6.30
CA PRO A 96 4.54 0.22 -6.86
C PRO A 96 4.21 -1.13 -7.51
N VAL A 97 3.33 -1.91 -6.91
CA VAL A 97 2.95 -3.25 -7.41
C VAL A 97 2.13 -3.12 -8.69
N ILE A 98 1.24 -2.12 -8.74
CA ILE A 98 0.43 -1.83 -9.93
C ILE A 98 1.33 -1.43 -11.09
N PHE A 99 2.27 -0.50 -10.88
CA PHE A 99 3.20 -0.08 -11.93
C PHE A 99 4.11 -1.21 -12.41
N ALA A 100 4.61 -2.05 -11.49
CA ALA A 100 5.39 -3.22 -11.88
C ALA A 100 4.56 -4.18 -12.75
N SER A 101 3.30 -4.44 -12.37
CA SER A 101 2.42 -5.34 -13.13
C SER A 101 2.04 -4.78 -14.51
N SER A 102 1.73 -3.49 -14.62
CA SER A 102 1.33 -2.89 -15.90
C SER A 102 2.50 -2.79 -16.88
N LEU A 103 3.70 -2.49 -16.38
CA LEU A 103 4.90 -2.40 -17.21
C LEU A 103 5.36 -3.77 -17.72
N LEU A 104 5.16 -4.85 -16.95
CA LEU A 104 5.45 -6.21 -17.41
C LEU A 104 4.40 -6.78 -18.36
N LEU A 105 3.14 -6.39 -18.21
CA LEU A 105 2.07 -6.83 -19.12
C LEU A 105 2.15 -6.16 -20.49
N LEU A 106 2.70 -4.94 -20.57
CA LEU A 106 2.79 -4.18 -21.83
C LEU A 106 3.48 -4.95 -22.96
N PRO A 107 4.73 -5.45 -22.81
CA PRO A 107 5.39 -6.21 -23.86
C PRO A 107 4.65 -7.50 -24.25
N LEU A 108 4.06 -8.18 -23.27
CA LEU A 108 3.27 -9.40 -23.50
C LEU A 108 2.01 -9.11 -24.33
N THR A 109 1.33 -8.00 -24.07
CA THR A 109 0.15 -7.59 -24.86
C THR A 109 0.53 -7.25 -26.29
N VAL A 110 1.60 -6.49 -26.51
CA VAL A 110 2.11 -6.15 -27.85
C VAL A 110 2.48 -7.41 -28.61
N ALA A 111 3.13 -8.37 -27.95
CA ALA A 111 3.45 -9.65 -28.53
C ALA A 111 2.20 -10.47 -28.90
N GLY A 112 1.17 -10.46 -28.04
CA GLY A 112 -0.11 -11.10 -28.32
C GLY A 112 -0.82 -10.54 -29.56
N PHE A 113 -0.75 -9.23 -29.78
CA PHE A 113 -1.30 -8.59 -30.98
C PHE A 113 -0.53 -8.94 -32.27
N SER A 114 0.74 -9.35 -32.16
CA SER A 114 1.54 -9.77 -33.32
C SER A 114 1.18 -11.16 -33.86
N GLY A 115 0.25 -11.89 -33.20
CA GLY A 115 -0.33 -13.13 -33.71
C GLY A 115 0.67 -14.28 -33.94
N GLY A 116 1.83 -14.25 -33.29
CA GLY A 116 2.91 -15.23 -33.51
C GLY A 116 3.76 -14.99 -34.77
N GLY A 117 3.49 -13.91 -35.53
CA GLY A 117 4.28 -13.49 -36.70
C GLY A 117 5.32 -12.40 -36.41
N GLY A 118 5.58 -12.11 -35.13
CA GLY A 118 6.60 -11.14 -34.72
C GLY A 118 8.03 -11.65 -34.92
N PRO A 119 9.03 -10.75 -34.99
CA PRO A 119 10.44 -11.11 -35.05
C PRO A 119 10.88 -12.02 -33.89
N GLU A 120 11.88 -12.88 -34.09
CA GLU A 120 12.28 -13.94 -33.14
C GLU A 120 12.57 -13.45 -31.71
N TRP A 121 13.07 -12.22 -31.56
CA TRP A 121 13.29 -11.60 -30.25
C TRP A 121 12.00 -11.42 -29.44
N LEU A 122 10.87 -11.23 -30.13
CA LEU A 122 9.54 -11.01 -29.56
C LEU A 122 8.94 -12.34 -29.07
N ALA A 123 9.18 -13.42 -29.81
CA ALA A 123 8.86 -14.79 -29.39
C ALA A 123 9.76 -15.26 -28.23
N TRP A 124 11.04 -14.92 -28.25
CA TRP A 124 11.93 -15.14 -27.11
C TRP A 124 11.47 -14.35 -25.88
N LEU A 125 11.02 -13.11 -26.06
CA LEU A 125 10.49 -12.27 -24.98
C LEU A 125 9.27 -12.90 -24.32
N THR A 126 8.27 -13.35 -25.09
CA THR A 126 7.07 -14.01 -24.51
C THR A 126 7.39 -15.36 -23.89
N ALA A 127 8.34 -16.10 -24.46
CA ALA A 127 8.80 -17.37 -23.95
C ALA A 127 9.75 -17.26 -22.74
N THR A 128 10.21 -16.06 -22.38
CA THR A 128 11.08 -15.81 -21.20
C THR A 128 10.40 -14.94 -20.12
N LEU A 129 9.43 -14.10 -20.52
CA LEU A 129 8.66 -13.22 -19.65
C LEU A 129 7.19 -13.66 -19.49
N GLY A 130 6.87 -14.89 -19.89
CA GLY A 130 5.56 -15.48 -19.64
C GLY A 130 5.28 -15.62 -18.13
N PRO A 131 4.01 -15.45 -17.69
CA PRO A 131 3.60 -15.74 -16.32
C PRO A 131 4.01 -17.17 -15.91
N GLY A 132 4.50 -17.33 -14.68
CA GLY A 132 5.02 -18.61 -14.16
C GLY A 132 6.51 -18.89 -14.44
N GLN A 133 7.19 -18.07 -15.25
CA GLN A 133 8.62 -18.30 -15.47
C GLN A 133 9.51 -17.67 -14.38
N PRO A 134 10.64 -18.31 -14.03
CA PRO A 134 11.55 -17.79 -13.00
C PRO A 134 12.08 -16.38 -13.32
N LEU A 135 12.31 -16.08 -14.60
CA LEU A 135 12.78 -14.76 -15.04
C LEU A 135 11.71 -13.69 -14.86
N TYR A 136 10.45 -14.01 -15.19
CA TYR A 136 9.31 -13.12 -14.93
C TYR A 136 9.19 -12.81 -13.43
N LEU A 137 9.27 -13.83 -12.57
CA LEU A 137 9.22 -13.67 -11.11
C LEU A 137 10.35 -12.79 -10.57
N ALA A 138 11.59 -13.01 -11.04
CA ALA A 138 12.75 -12.24 -10.63
C ALA A 138 12.64 -10.77 -11.08
N LEU A 139 12.24 -10.54 -12.32
CA LEU A 139 12.05 -9.18 -12.86
C LEU A 139 10.89 -8.48 -12.14
N TYR A 140 9.80 -9.20 -11.86
CA TYR A 140 8.67 -8.66 -11.12
C TYR A 140 9.06 -8.24 -9.70
N ALA A 141 9.78 -9.09 -8.97
CA ALA A 141 10.30 -8.74 -7.64
C ALA A 141 11.23 -7.51 -7.69
N ALA A 142 12.16 -7.49 -8.65
CA ALA A 142 13.10 -6.37 -8.81
C ALA A 142 12.37 -5.05 -9.11
N MET A 143 11.36 -5.08 -9.99
CA MET A 143 10.55 -3.92 -10.32
C MET A 143 9.70 -3.44 -9.14
N ILE A 144 9.09 -4.36 -8.37
CA ILE A 144 8.35 -3.99 -7.16
C ILE A 144 9.28 -3.27 -6.17
N ILE A 145 10.46 -3.83 -5.91
CA ILE A 145 11.43 -3.24 -4.99
C ILE A 145 11.88 -1.87 -5.50
N PHE A 146 12.22 -1.76 -6.77
CA PHE A 146 12.63 -0.51 -7.40
C PHE A 146 11.55 0.57 -7.28
N PHE A 147 10.32 0.27 -7.70
CA PHE A 147 9.22 1.23 -7.63
C PHE A 147 8.82 1.55 -6.18
N ALA A 148 8.98 0.61 -5.24
CA ALA A 148 8.69 0.85 -3.83
C ALA A 148 9.65 1.91 -3.26
N PHE A 149 10.94 1.83 -3.56
CA PHE A 149 11.90 2.87 -3.14
C PHE A 149 11.70 4.19 -3.89
N PHE A 150 11.53 4.12 -5.21
CA PHE A 150 11.35 5.30 -6.05
C PHE A 150 10.12 6.10 -5.64
N TYR A 151 8.96 5.46 -5.50
CA TYR A 151 7.72 6.14 -5.14
C TYR A 151 7.72 6.62 -3.68
N THR A 152 8.31 5.85 -2.75
CA THR A 152 8.43 6.28 -1.34
C THR A 152 9.21 7.58 -1.22
N GLY A 153 10.30 7.72 -1.98
CA GLY A 153 11.12 8.94 -1.98
C GLY A 153 10.40 10.17 -2.55
N ILE A 154 9.48 9.97 -3.50
CA ILE A 154 8.69 11.06 -4.08
C ILE A 154 7.58 11.50 -3.13
N VAL A 155 6.87 10.55 -2.50
CA VAL A 155 5.75 10.86 -1.61
C VAL A 155 6.21 11.42 -0.28
N PHE A 156 7.31 10.89 0.28
CA PHE A 156 7.81 11.32 1.57
C PHE A 156 9.23 11.89 1.44
N ASN A 157 9.31 13.22 1.39
CA ASN A 157 10.58 13.92 1.46
C ASN A 157 10.99 14.18 2.93
N PRO A 158 12.08 13.56 3.44
CA PRO A 158 12.52 13.77 4.82
C PRO A 158 13.05 15.18 5.07
N ASP A 159 13.60 15.84 4.04
CA ASP A 159 14.12 17.20 4.16
C ASP A 159 12.95 18.19 4.40
N ASP A 160 11.89 18.09 3.59
CA ASP A 160 10.67 18.91 3.76
C ASP A 160 9.96 18.61 5.08
N THR A 161 9.91 17.34 5.50
CA THR A 161 9.29 16.94 6.76
C THR A 161 10.05 17.52 7.96
N ALA A 162 11.39 17.50 7.92
CA ALA A 162 12.23 18.08 8.97
C ALA A 162 12.08 19.61 9.04
N ASP A 163 12.01 20.28 7.88
CA ASP A 163 11.79 21.72 7.81
C ASP A 163 10.39 22.12 8.30
N ASN A 164 9.36 21.34 7.97
CA ASN A 164 8.01 21.55 8.51
C ASN A 164 8.00 21.34 10.03
N LEU A 165 8.69 20.32 10.55
CA LEU A 165 8.82 20.12 11.99
C LEU A 165 9.44 21.34 12.67
N LYS A 166 10.53 21.86 12.10
CA LYS A 166 11.24 23.04 12.57
C LYS A 166 10.36 24.31 12.51
N LYS A 167 9.63 24.52 11.41
CA LYS A 167 8.71 25.66 11.21
C LYS A 167 7.57 25.65 12.24
N HIS A 168 7.04 24.48 12.57
CA HIS A 168 6.01 24.31 13.60
C HIS A 168 6.58 24.24 15.04
N GLY A 169 7.88 24.48 15.21
CA GLY A 169 8.56 24.46 16.52
C GLY A 169 8.69 23.08 17.14
N GLY A 170 8.39 22.01 16.41
CA GLY A 170 8.57 20.63 16.87
C GLY A 170 10.02 20.17 16.71
N PHE A 171 10.48 19.32 17.61
CA PHE A 171 11.78 18.67 17.50
C PHE A 171 11.72 17.22 18.00
N ILE A 172 12.65 16.40 17.50
CA ILE A 172 12.84 15.04 17.98
C ILE A 172 13.81 15.10 19.15
N PRO A 173 13.44 14.59 20.35
CA PRO A 173 14.35 14.58 21.50
C PRO A 173 15.69 13.90 21.17
N GLY A 174 16.80 14.56 21.50
CA GLY A 174 18.15 14.06 21.23
C GLY A 174 18.72 14.37 19.85
N ILE A 175 17.96 15.03 18.95
CA ILE A 175 18.41 15.36 17.58
C ILE A 175 18.22 16.85 17.32
N ARG A 176 19.28 17.52 16.84
CA ARG A 176 19.22 18.96 16.55
C ARG A 176 18.33 19.22 15.33
N PRO A 177 17.35 20.14 15.39
CA PRO A 177 16.44 20.45 14.28
C PRO A 177 17.15 20.87 12.98
N GLY A 178 16.58 20.48 11.84
CA GLY A 178 17.11 20.74 10.50
C GLY A 178 17.75 19.50 9.89
N LYS A 179 18.96 19.63 9.34
CA LYS A 179 19.63 18.57 8.57
C LYS A 179 19.79 17.25 9.35
N ASN A 180 20.13 17.30 10.64
CA ASN A 180 20.26 16.08 11.45
C ASN A 180 18.92 15.35 11.65
N THR A 181 17.80 16.09 11.74
CA THR A 181 16.45 15.50 11.76
C THR A 181 16.14 14.83 10.42
N ALA A 182 16.48 15.48 9.30
CA ALA A 182 16.27 14.90 7.98
C ALA A 182 17.09 13.62 7.76
N ASP A 183 18.38 13.62 8.15
CA ASP A 183 19.25 12.44 8.06
C ASP A 183 18.75 11.28 8.94
N TYR A 184 18.22 11.59 10.13
CA TYR A 184 17.58 10.61 11.00
C TYR A 184 16.33 10.01 10.36
N LEU A 185 15.43 10.84 9.85
CA LEU A 185 14.22 10.38 9.16
C LEU A 185 14.58 9.54 7.92
N ARG A 186 15.55 9.99 7.11
CA ARG A 186 16.05 9.26 5.95
C ARG A 186 16.54 7.86 6.34
N ARG A 187 17.37 7.73 7.38
CA ARG A 187 17.86 6.42 7.85
C ARG A 187 16.73 5.50 8.30
N ILE A 188 15.72 6.05 8.98
CA ILE A 188 14.55 5.28 9.41
C ILE A 188 13.73 4.81 8.21
N MET A 189 13.47 5.70 7.25
CA MET A 189 12.69 5.38 6.07
C MET A 189 13.37 4.39 5.16
N THR A 190 14.69 4.45 4.99
CA THR A 190 15.40 3.43 4.21
C THR A 190 15.23 2.05 4.85
N ARG A 191 15.36 1.92 6.18
CA ARG A 191 15.19 0.65 6.88
C ARG A 191 13.74 0.14 6.91
N LEU A 192 12.78 1.04 7.10
CA LEU A 192 11.36 0.68 7.03
C LEU A 192 10.98 0.31 5.59
N GLY A 193 11.42 1.11 4.62
CA GLY A 193 11.20 0.90 3.20
C GLY A 193 11.83 -0.39 2.67
N THR A 194 12.99 -0.83 3.17
CA THR A 194 13.54 -2.16 2.83
C THR A 194 12.61 -3.28 3.26
N VAL A 195 12.03 -3.21 4.46
CA VAL A 195 11.07 -4.21 4.95
C VAL A 195 9.75 -4.09 4.20
N GLY A 196 9.34 -2.85 3.90
CA GLY A 196 8.21 -2.49 3.04
C GLY A 196 8.27 -3.13 1.66
N ALA A 197 9.36 -2.88 0.94
CA ALA A 197 9.58 -3.41 -0.40
C ALA A 197 9.63 -4.94 -0.41
N LEU A 198 10.24 -5.55 0.61
CA LEU A 198 10.36 -7.00 0.71
C LEU A 198 9.01 -7.68 1.00
N TYR A 199 8.15 -7.11 1.88
CA TYR A 199 6.81 -7.68 2.07
C TYR A 199 5.94 -7.51 0.81
N LEU A 200 6.02 -6.36 0.14
CA LEU A 200 5.26 -6.12 -1.10
C LEU A 200 5.63 -7.16 -2.16
N ALA A 201 6.94 -7.38 -2.37
CA ALA A 201 7.43 -8.38 -3.29
C ALA A 201 6.99 -9.78 -2.87
N PHE A 202 7.15 -10.14 -1.59
CA PHE A 202 6.74 -11.45 -1.08
C PHE A 202 5.25 -11.75 -1.31
N VAL A 203 4.37 -10.81 -0.93
CA VAL A 203 2.91 -10.99 -1.07
C VAL A 203 2.49 -11.04 -2.55
N ALA A 204 3.13 -10.25 -3.41
CA ALA A 204 2.85 -10.26 -4.84
C ALA A 204 3.36 -11.54 -5.54
N LEU A 205 4.52 -12.07 -5.13
CA LEU A 205 5.12 -13.27 -5.72
C LEU A 205 4.50 -14.58 -5.23
N MET A 206 4.12 -14.67 -3.96
CA MET A 206 3.63 -15.91 -3.34
C MET A 206 2.54 -16.63 -4.16
N PRO A 207 1.49 -15.96 -4.65
CA PRO A 207 0.46 -16.61 -5.46
C PRO A 207 0.86 -16.87 -6.91
N GLU A 208 1.83 -16.12 -7.45
CA GLU A 208 2.40 -16.41 -8.77
C GLU A 208 3.14 -17.76 -8.75
N ILE A 209 3.90 -18.00 -7.68
CA ILE A 209 4.60 -19.27 -7.44
C ILE A 209 3.59 -20.40 -7.24
N LEU A 210 2.54 -20.18 -6.43
CA LEU A 210 1.50 -21.20 -6.22
C LEU A 210 0.76 -21.56 -7.51
N ARG A 211 0.50 -20.58 -8.39
CA ARG A 211 -0.15 -20.83 -9.68
C ARG A 211 0.73 -21.64 -10.61
N SER A 212 2.04 -21.35 -10.64
CA SER A 212 3.01 -22.04 -11.50
C SER A 212 3.20 -23.50 -11.10
N GLU A 213 3.31 -23.79 -9.80
CA GLU A 213 3.61 -25.14 -9.29
C GLU A 213 2.37 -26.04 -9.17
N TYR A 214 1.22 -25.47 -8.78
CA TYR A 214 0.02 -26.26 -8.48
C TYR A 214 -1.08 -26.17 -9.55
N ALA A 215 -0.90 -25.32 -10.59
CA ALA A 215 -1.87 -25.09 -11.68
C ALA A 215 -3.30 -24.77 -11.21
N ILE A 216 -3.47 -24.36 -9.94
CA ILE A 216 -4.76 -23.95 -9.40
C ILE A 216 -5.02 -22.52 -9.86
N PRO A 217 -6.15 -22.23 -10.55
CA PRO A 217 -6.52 -20.87 -10.93
C PRO A 217 -6.88 -20.08 -9.67
N PHE A 218 -5.84 -19.59 -8.98
CA PHE A 218 -5.99 -18.76 -7.80
C PHE A 218 -6.27 -17.32 -8.24
N TYR A 219 -7.54 -17.06 -8.57
CA TYR A 219 -8.05 -15.71 -8.88
C TYR A 219 -7.97 -14.76 -7.68
N PHE A 220 -7.79 -15.30 -6.46
CA PHE A 220 -7.34 -14.57 -5.27
C PHE A 220 -5.87 -14.17 -5.36
N GLY A 221 -5.39 -13.74 -6.54
CA GLY A 221 -4.02 -13.31 -6.75
C GLY A 221 -3.58 -12.31 -5.68
N GLY A 222 -2.37 -12.48 -5.17
CA GLY A 222 -1.79 -11.71 -4.06
C GLY A 222 -1.73 -10.23 -4.38
N THR A 223 -1.48 -9.88 -5.65
CA THR A 223 -1.60 -8.51 -6.14
C THR A 223 -3.03 -7.99 -6.05
N SER A 224 -4.02 -8.78 -6.47
CA SER A 224 -5.45 -8.42 -6.37
C SER A 224 -5.90 -8.25 -4.91
N LEU A 225 -5.52 -9.18 -4.02
CA LEU A 225 -5.80 -9.10 -2.59
C LEU A 225 -5.13 -7.88 -1.94
N LEU A 226 -3.86 -7.62 -2.27
CA LEU A 226 -3.11 -6.48 -1.76
C LEU A 226 -3.74 -5.16 -2.22
N ILE A 227 -4.17 -5.06 -3.48
CA ILE A 227 -4.92 -3.90 -4.00
C ILE A 227 -6.22 -3.72 -3.21
N VAL A 228 -7.02 -4.78 -3.07
CA VAL A 228 -8.32 -4.72 -2.38
C VAL A 228 -8.15 -4.25 -0.93
N VAL A 229 -7.23 -4.85 -0.17
CA VAL A 229 -7.03 -4.51 1.24
C VAL A 229 -6.55 -3.08 1.41
N THR A 230 -5.52 -2.67 0.67
CA THR A 230 -4.90 -1.36 0.88
C THR A 230 -5.80 -0.22 0.41
N VAL A 231 -6.45 -0.37 -0.76
CA VAL A 231 -7.39 0.65 -1.24
C VAL A 231 -8.58 0.78 -0.29
N THR A 232 -9.10 -0.34 0.23
CA THR A 232 -10.17 -0.30 1.24
C THR A 232 -9.71 0.44 2.50
N MET A 233 -8.51 0.15 3.00
CA MET A 233 -7.95 0.83 4.18
C MET A 233 -7.73 2.32 3.94
N ASP A 234 -7.26 2.72 2.77
CA ASP A 234 -7.08 4.13 2.40
C ASP A 234 -8.42 4.85 2.28
N THR A 235 -9.42 4.24 1.64
CA THR A 235 -10.77 4.81 1.52
C THR A 235 -11.40 4.99 2.91
N VAL A 236 -11.36 3.98 3.78
CA VAL A 236 -11.88 4.07 5.15
C VAL A 236 -11.14 5.14 5.95
N GLY A 237 -9.81 5.23 5.81
CA GLY A 237 -9.01 6.27 6.45
C GLY A 237 -9.41 7.68 6.02
N GLN A 238 -9.65 7.89 4.74
CA GLN A 238 -10.11 9.19 4.22
C GLN A 238 -11.53 9.53 4.66
N ILE A 239 -12.44 8.54 4.72
CA ILE A 239 -13.79 8.74 5.27
C ILE A 239 -13.69 9.20 6.74
N HIS A 240 -12.91 8.52 7.57
CA HIS A 240 -12.71 8.89 8.97
C HIS A 240 -12.11 10.31 9.11
N ALA A 241 -11.12 10.66 8.30
CA ALA A 241 -10.52 11.99 8.31
C ALA A 241 -11.55 13.08 7.97
N HIS A 242 -12.43 12.83 6.99
CA HIS A 242 -13.48 13.75 6.60
C HIS A 242 -14.55 13.90 7.68
N LEU A 243 -14.97 12.80 8.29
CA LEU A 243 -15.95 12.79 9.40
C LEU A 243 -15.42 13.56 10.62
N LEU A 244 -14.15 13.38 10.98
CA LEU A 244 -13.51 14.13 12.07
C LEU A 244 -13.51 15.63 11.77
N ALA A 245 -13.13 16.04 10.55
CA ALA A 245 -13.12 17.45 10.16
C ALA A 245 -14.50 18.12 10.31
N GLN A 246 -15.58 17.42 9.90
CA GLN A 246 -16.95 17.91 10.05
C GLN A 246 -17.40 18.04 11.52
N GLN A 247 -16.98 17.11 12.39
CA GLN A 247 -17.28 17.19 13.83
C GLN A 247 -16.60 18.40 14.50
N TYR A 248 -15.39 18.76 14.06
CA TYR A 248 -14.70 19.98 14.54
C TYR A 248 -15.44 21.27 14.15
N GLU A 249 -15.96 21.39 12.93
CA GLU A 249 -16.75 22.55 12.51
C GLU A 249 -18.04 22.71 13.35
N GLY A 250 -18.70 21.59 13.68
CA GLY A 250 -19.89 21.59 14.53
C GLY A 250 -19.64 22.12 15.95
N LEU A 251 -18.48 21.79 16.55
CA LEU A 251 -18.09 22.27 17.87
C LEU A 251 -17.69 23.75 17.88
N ILE A 252 -17.00 24.23 16.84
CA ILE A 252 -16.59 25.63 16.71
C ILE A 252 -17.80 26.54 16.42
N LYS A 253 -18.77 26.10 15.61
CA LYS A 253 -20.01 26.84 15.33
C LYS A 253 -20.89 26.98 16.57
N LYS A 254 -20.94 25.95 17.43
CA LYS A 254 -21.70 25.97 18.70
C LYS A 254 -21.09 26.90 19.75
N SER A 255 -19.75 27.09 19.75
CA SER A 255 -19.09 28.03 20.67
C SER A 255 -19.28 29.51 20.27
N ARG A 256 -19.31 29.83 18.97
CA ARG A 256 -19.55 31.21 18.48
C ARG A 256 -20.97 31.73 18.76
N LEU A 257 -21.97 30.86 18.89
CA LEU A 257 -23.35 31.25 19.21
C LEU A 257 -23.56 31.71 20.66
N LYS A 258 -22.63 31.40 21.58
CA LYS A 258 -22.73 31.79 23.00
C LYS A 258 -22.15 33.18 23.31
N GLY A 259 -21.52 33.85 22.33
CA GLY A 259 -20.83 35.13 22.54
C GLY A 259 -21.57 36.39 22.10
N ARG A 260 -22.84 36.32 21.69
CA ARG A 260 -23.60 37.48 21.14
C ARG A 260 -24.83 37.87 21.95
N ARG A 261 -24.89 37.46 23.22
CA ARG A 261 -25.83 37.98 24.22
C ARG A 261 -25.03 38.33 25.47
N GLY A 262 -24.74 39.61 25.60
CA GLY A 262 -23.91 40.24 26.64
C GLY A 262 -23.50 41.60 26.12
#